data_AF-A0A8I0SRA9-F1
#
_entry.id   AF-A0A8I0SRA9-F1
#
_cell.length_a   1.000
_cell.length_b   1.000
_cell.length_c   1.000
_cell.angle_alpha   90.00
_cell.angle_beta   90.00
_cell.angle_gamma   90.00
#
_symmetry.space_group_name_H-M   'P 1'
#
loop_
_entity.id
_entity.type
_entity.pdbx_description
1 polymer ?
#
loop_
_entity_poly.entity_id
_entity_poly.type
_entity_poly.pdbx_seq_one_letter_code
_entity_poly.pdbx_strand_id
1 'polypeptide(L)'
;MKHRNRVDMAWPGMRRAVFRGAYLLLVPILLAVVVLGSSPARAEYADIVINNYSDAAGMRPAIFPHWFHRIRFRCKVCHADLGFKFKAGGNQIDMLKIIDGEFCGACHNGEIAWTVDNCDFCHSGKPGTPTQVHGSTVQKLAKPPQPPAAK
;
A
#
# COMPACT_ATOMS: atom_id res chain seq x y z
N MET A 1 -25.05 -65.54 25.62
CA MET A 1 -24.23 -64.46 26.23
C MET A 1 -24.15 -63.30 25.25
N LYS A 2 -24.82 -62.18 25.56
CA LYS A 2 -24.94 -61.01 24.68
C LYS A 2 -24.01 -59.92 25.22
N HIS A 3 -22.87 -59.72 24.59
CA HIS A 3 -21.92 -58.66 24.93
C HIS A 3 -22.56 -57.30 24.66
N ARG A 4 -22.83 -56.56 25.74
CA ARG A 4 -23.41 -55.21 25.71
C ARG A 4 -22.23 -54.23 25.76
N ASN A 5 -21.90 -53.62 24.62
CA ASN A 5 -20.83 -52.63 24.53
C ASN A 5 -21.23 -51.37 25.30
N ARG A 6 -20.35 -50.95 26.21
CA ARG A 6 -20.50 -49.82 27.13
C ARG A 6 -19.98 -48.54 26.45
N VAL A 7 -20.69 -48.00 25.47
CA VAL A 7 -20.34 -46.70 24.84
C VAL A 7 -21.54 -45.76 24.61
N ASP A 8 -22.67 -46.00 25.28
CA ASP A 8 -23.87 -45.16 25.14
C ASP A 8 -24.07 -44.19 26.33
N MET A 9 -23.04 -43.40 26.67
CA MET A 9 -23.18 -42.29 27.63
C MET A 9 -22.54 -41.01 27.09
N ALA A 10 -23.01 -40.56 25.93
CA ALA A 10 -22.78 -39.21 25.44
C ALA A 10 -23.95 -38.30 25.85
N TRP A 11 -23.73 -37.46 26.86
CA TRP A 11 -24.62 -36.42 27.37
C TRP A 11 -24.93 -35.35 26.29
N PRO A 12 -26.17 -35.20 25.78
CA PRO A 12 -26.46 -34.33 24.63
C PRO A 12 -26.52 -32.81 24.92
N GLY A 13 -26.44 -32.39 26.19
CA GLY A 13 -26.76 -31.01 26.58
C GLY A 13 -25.59 -30.03 26.66
N MET A 14 -24.35 -30.51 26.80
CA MET A 14 -23.23 -29.65 27.23
C MET A 14 -22.44 -29.03 26.06
N ARG A 15 -22.61 -29.57 24.84
CA ARG A 15 -21.87 -29.13 23.65
C ARG A 15 -22.40 -27.85 22.99
N ARG A 16 -23.65 -27.44 23.23
CA ARG A 16 -24.21 -26.23 22.57
C ARG A 16 -23.97 -24.93 23.37
N ALA A 17 -23.83 -25.03 24.69
CA ALA A 17 -23.63 -23.86 25.56
C ALA A 17 -22.20 -23.31 25.50
N VAL A 18 -21.19 -24.20 25.44
CA VAL A 18 -19.77 -23.81 25.38
C VAL A 18 -19.44 -23.04 24.09
N PHE A 19 -19.98 -23.48 22.94
CA PHE A 19 -19.76 -22.80 21.66
C PHE A 19 -20.48 -21.44 21.55
N ARG A 20 -21.64 -21.27 22.20
CA ARG A 20 -22.35 -19.98 22.26
C ARG A 20 -21.64 -18.97 23.18
N GLY A 21 -21.10 -19.42 24.31
CA GLY A 21 -20.34 -18.56 25.24
C GLY A 21 -18.98 -18.14 24.68
N ALA A 22 -18.28 -19.04 23.98
CA ALA A 22 -17.00 -18.71 23.33
C ALA A 22 -17.19 -17.70 22.19
N TYR A 23 -18.26 -17.79 21.39
CA TYR A 23 -18.53 -16.85 20.30
C TYR A 23 -18.88 -15.44 20.82
N LEU A 24 -19.59 -15.34 21.95
CA LEU A 24 -19.93 -14.06 22.59
C LEU A 24 -18.72 -13.31 23.20
N LEU A 25 -17.61 -14.00 23.46
CA LEU A 25 -16.37 -13.37 23.93
C LEU A 25 -15.34 -13.22 22.79
N LEU A 26 -15.20 -14.20 21.90
CA LEU A 26 -14.20 -14.17 20.83
C LEU A 26 -14.56 -13.18 19.72
N VAL A 27 -15.84 -13.03 19.36
CA VAL A 27 -16.26 -12.06 18.31
C VAL A 27 -16.00 -10.60 18.71
N PRO A 28 -16.40 -10.11 19.89
CA PRO A 28 -16.09 -8.72 20.27
C PRO A 28 -14.60 -8.49 20.49
N ILE A 29 -13.83 -9.49 20.95
CA ILE A 29 -12.36 -9.39 21.04
C ILE A 29 -11.75 -9.28 19.64
N LEU A 30 -12.18 -10.11 18.69
CA LEU A 30 -11.65 -10.10 17.33
C LEU A 30 -12.08 -8.82 16.60
N LEU A 31 -13.30 -8.34 16.82
CA LEU A 31 -13.78 -7.04 16.34
C LEU A 31 -12.98 -5.88 16.96
N ALA A 32 -12.71 -5.93 18.27
CA ALA A 32 -11.89 -4.93 18.95
C ALA A 32 -10.45 -4.93 18.44
N VAL A 33 -9.85 -6.09 18.17
CA VAL A 33 -8.51 -6.20 17.56
C VAL A 33 -8.51 -5.62 16.15
N VAL A 34 -9.54 -5.84 15.34
CA VAL A 34 -9.66 -5.23 14.01
C VAL A 34 -9.81 -3.71 14.11
N VAL A 35 -10.66 -3.22 15.02
CA VAL A 35 -10.88 -1.78 15.22
C VAL A 35 -9.63 -1.08 15.79
N LEU A 36 -8.92 -1.70 16.73
CA LEU A 36 -7.72 -1.15 17.38
C LEU A 36 -6.45 -1.33 16.54
N GLY A 37 -6.39 -2.36 15.70
CA GLY A 37 -5.23 -2.66 14.84
C GLY A 37 -5.19 -1.87 13.53
N SER A 38 -6.26 -1.15 13.19
CA SER A 38 -6.37 -0.35 11.97
C SER A 38 -5.60 0.97 12.07
N SER A 39 -4.26 0.90 12.08
CA SER A 39 -3.44 2.12 11.97
C SER A 39 -3.49 2.67 10.56
N PRO A 40 -3.72 3.99 10.36
CA PRO A 40 -3.64 4.59 9.03
C PRO A 40 -2.21 4.49 8.50
N ALA A 41 -2.06 4.05 7.24
CA ALA A 41 -0.77 4.08 6.55
C ALA A 41 -0.23 5.53 6.53
N ARG A 42 0.89 5.76 7.21
CA ARG A 42 1.55 7.07 7.23
C ARG A 42 2.53 7.12 6.06
N ALA A 43 2.45 8.18 5.26
CA ALA A 43 3.52 8.48 4.31
C ALA A 43 4.80 8.83 5.09
N GLU A 44 5.93 8.26 4.66
CA GLU A 44 7.22 8.46 5.30
C GLU A 44 7.97 9.63 4.68
N TYR A 45 8.99 10.11 5.38
CA TYR A 45 9.89 11.14 4.89
C TYR A 45 10.46 10.78 3.50
N ALA A 46 10.28 11.74 2.59
CA ALA A 46 10.68 11.72 1.19
C ALA A 46 9.81 10.88 0.25
N ASP A 47 8.68 10.31 0.68
CA ASP A 47 7.76 9.68 -0.27
C ASP A 47 7.29 10.67 -1.35
N ILE A 48 7.22 10.23 -2.60
CA ILE A 48 6.94 11.12 -3.74
C ILE A 48 5.54 10.82 -4.26
N VAL A 49 4.73 11.87 -4.40
CA VAL A 49 3.54 11.83 -5.23
C VAL A 49 3.95 12.20 -6.64
N ILE A 50 3.62 11.36 -7.62
CA ILE A 50 3.88 11.57 -9.05
C ILE A 50 2.53 11.70 -9.77
N ASN A 51 2.24 12.91 -10.23
CA ASN A 51 0.98 13.25 -10.90
C ASN A 51 1.19 14.09 -12.18
N ASN A 52 2.38 14.04 -12.78
CA ASN A 52 2.67 14.79 -14.00
C ASN A 52 1.76 14.38 -15.17
N TYR A 53 1.32 13.11 -15.20
CA TYR A 53 0.48 12.55 -16.27
C TYR A 53 -0.73 11.75 -15.76
N SER A 54 -0.71 11.27 -14.51
CA SER A 54 -1.70 10.30 -14.01
C SER A 54 -3.14 10.81 -14.04
N ASP A 55 -3.42 11.93 -13.38
CA ASP A 55 -4.80 12.48 -13.34
C ASP A 55 -5.31 12.81 -14.75
N ALA A 56 -4.45 13.35 -15.62
CA ALA A 56 -4.80 13.66 -17.01
C ALA A 56 -5.13 12.40 -17.83
N ALA A 57 -4.55 11.25 -17.46
CA ALA A 57 -4.84 9.94 -18.04
C ALA A 57 -5.99 9.21 -17.34
N GLY A 58 -6.72 9.85 -16.42
CA GLY A 58 -7.80 9.23 -15.66
C GLY A 58 -7.34 8.22 -14.60
N MET A 59 -6.04 8.21 -14.27
CA MET A 59 -5.45 7.34 -13.26
C MET A 59 -5.15 8.14 -11.99
N ARG A 60 -5.28 7.51 -10.82
CA ARG A 60 -4.89 8.13 -9.56
C ARG A 60 -3.40 8.50 -9.57
N PRO A 61 -2.94 9.52 -8.82
CA PRO A 61 -1.51 9.82 -8.74
C PRO A 61 -0.71 8.60 -8.26
N ALA A 62 0.49 8.41 -8.81
CA ALA A 62 1.35 7.33 -8.37
C ALA A 62 2.10 7.74 -7.09
N ILE A 63 2.27 6.81 -6.14
CA ILE A 63 3.02 7.02 -4.91
C ILE A 63 4.29 6.20 -4.97
N PHE A 64 5.44 6.85 -4.86
CA PHE A 64 6.74 6.21 -4.71
C PHE A 64 7.17 6.24 -3.23
N PRO A 65 7.12 5.11 -2.51
CA PRO A 65 7.56 5.05 -1.12
C PRO A 65 9.08 4.90 -1.07
N HIS A 66 9.80 5.97 -0.71
CA HIS A 66 11.26 5.90 -0.64
C HIS A 66 11.71 4.87 0.40
N TRP A 67 11.01 4.76 1.52
CA TRP A 67 11.40 3.84 2.60
C TRP A 67 11.55 2.40 2.12
N PHE A 68 10.55 1.90 1.40
CA PHE A 68 10.51 0.51 0.98
C PHE A 68 11.65 0.17 0.01
N HIS A 69 11.98 1.14 -0.84
CA HIS A 69 13.11 1.04 -1.77
C HIS A 69 14.46 1.20 -1.06
N ARG A 70 14.58 2.09 -0.06
CA ARG A 70 15.82 2.32 0.71
C ARG A 70 16.27 1.14 1.56
N ILE A 71 15.37 0.24 1.94
CA ILE A 71 15.75 -0.99 2.66
C ILE A 71 16.53 -1.95 1.74
N ARG A 72 16.29 -1.89 0.42
CA ARG A 72 16.84 -2.83 -0.56
C ARG A 72 17.93 -2.22 -1.43
N PHE A 73 17.82 -0.93 -1.73
CA PHE A 73 18.70 -0.24 -2.67
C PHE A 73 19.30 1.03 -2.07
N ARG A 74 20.54 1.31 -2.49
CA ARG A 74 21.22 2.56 -2.14
C ARG A 74 20.74 3.70 -3.03
N CYS A 75 20.84 4.94 -2.54
CA CYS A 75 20.42 6.14 -3.28
C CYS A 75 21.02 6.23 -4.70
N LYS A 76 22.27 5.75 -4.88
CA LYS A 76 22.98 5.75 -6.16
C LYS A 76 22.21 4.99 -7.25
N VAL A 77 21.61 3.84 -6.92
CA VAL A 77 20.89 3.00 -7.88
C VAL A 77 19.81 3.83 -8.58
N CYS A 78 19.00 4.55 -7.81
CA CYS A 78 17.93 5.35 -8.40
C CYS A 78 18.45 6.66 -9.01
N HIS A 79 19.24 7.43 -8.27
CA HIS A 79 19.51 8.82 -8.65
C HIS A 79 20.70 9.00 -9.60
N ALA A 80 21.67 8.09 -9.58
CA ALA A 80 22.82 8.13 -10.48
C ALA A 80 22.64 7.13 -11.62
N ASP A 81 22.33 5.86 -11.31
CA ASP A 81 22.32 4.80 -12.32
C ASP A 81 21.05 4.83 -13.18
N LEU A 82 19.86 4.97 -12.56
CA LEU A 82 18.58 5.10 -13.26
C LEU A 82 18.22 6.55 -13.62
N GLY A 83 19.03 7.54 -13.22
CA GLY A 83 18.85 8.94 -13.62
C GLY A 83 17.63 9.66 -13.02
N PHE A 84 17.06 9.19 -11.91
CA PHE A 84 16.05 9.95 -11.18
C PHE A 84 16.66 11.24 -10.63
N LYS A 85 16.12 12.40 -11.02
CA LYS A 85 16.60 13.69 -10.53
C LYS A 85 16.18 13.89 -9.07
N PHE A 86 16.98 14.61 -8.30
CA PHE A 86 16.65 15.04 -6.94
C PHE A 86 15.60 16.18 -6.93
N LYS A 87 14.51 16.01 -7.68
CA LYS A 87 13.41 16.96 -7.82
C LYS A 87 12.14 16.19 -8.18
N ALA A 88 11.09 16.32 -7.36
CA ALA A 88 9.78 15.80 -7.71
C ALA A 88 9.30 16.40 -9.05
N GLY A 89 8.89 15.54 -9.97
CA GLY A 89 8.51 15.95 -11.33
C GLY A 89 9.68 16.42 -12.21
N GLY A 90 10.94 16.17 -11.81
CA GLY A 90 12.12 16.53 -12.61
C GLY A 90 12.36 15.60 -13.81
N ASN A 91 11.81 14.40 -13.78
CA ASN A 91 11.83 13.42 -14.86
C ASN A 91 10.45 13.36 -15.52
N GLN A 92 10.43 13.18 -16.83
CA GLN A 92 9.21 12.88 -17.59
C GLN A 92 9.02 11.37 -17.57
N ILE A 93 8.31 10.88 -16.56
CA ILE A 93 8.02 9.46 -16.36
C ILE A 93 6.61 9.21 -16.86
N ASP A 94 6.47 8.51 -17.97
CA ASP A 94 5.21 8.04 -18.54
C ASP A 94 5.22 6.51 -18.62
N MET A 95 4.05 5.91 -18.91
CA MET A 95 3.94 4.45 -18.96
C MET A 95 4.67 3.83 -20.15
N LEU A 96 4.91 4.56 -21.25
CA LEU A 96 5.65 4.03 -22.40
C LEU A 96 7.10 3.77 -21.99
N LYS A 97 7.75 4.75 -21.36
CA LYS A 97 9.11 4.59 -20.83
C LYS A 97 9.20 3.49 -19.78
N ILE A 98 8.18 3.37 -18.93
CA ILE A 98 8.13 2.30 -17.92
C ILE A 98 8.05 0.91 -18.59
N ILE A 99 7.24 0.75 -19.64
CA ILE A 99 7.14 -0.51 -20.38
C ILE A 99 8.46 -0.82 -21.12
N ASP A 100 9.14 0.21 -21.62
CA ASP A 100 10.46 0.10 -22.26
C ASP A 100 11.62 -0.15 -21.28
N GLY A 101 11.33 -0.37 -20.00
CA GLY A 101 12.32 -0.73 -18.98
C GLY A 101 13.03 0.47 -18.34
N GLU A 102 12.60 1.69 -18.60
CA GLU A 102 13.12 2.89 -17.94
C GLU A 102 12.45 3.13 -16.58
N PHE A 103 13.13 3.88 -15.71
CA PHE A 103 12.60 4.31 -14.40
C PHE A 103 12.07 3.15 -13.55
N CYS A 104 10.75 3.08 -13.36
CA CYS A 104 10.09 2.03 -12.60
C CYS A 104 10.27 0.66 -13.28
N GLY A 105 10.24 0.63 -14.62
CA GLY A 105 10.36 -0.58 -15.43
C GLY A 105 11.69 -1.29 -15.30
N ALA A 106 12.76 -0.58 -14.92
CA ALA A 106 14.08 -1.16 -14.72
C ALA A 106 14.10 -2.25 -13.62
N CYS A 107 13.14 -2.21 -12.70
CA CYS A 107 12.98 -3.21 -11.65
C CYS A 107 11.59 -3.86 -11.64
N HIS A 108 10.52 -3.13 -12.00
CA HIS A 108 9.17 -3.67 -12.13
C HIS A 108 8.97 -4.42 -13.46
N ASN A 109 9.83 -5.41 -13.71
CA ASN A 109 9.92 -6.16 -14.96
C ASN A 109 9.44 -7.61 -14.84
N GLY A 110 8.96 -8.02 -13.66
CA GLY A 110 8.56 -9.41 -13.37
C GLY A 110 9.70 -10.31 -12.89
N GLU A 111 10.95 -9.84 -12.89
CA GLU A 111 12.11 -10.60 -12.42
C GLU A 111 12.63 -10.07 -11.07
N ILE A 112 12.83 -8.74 -10.96
CA ILE A 112 13.35 -8.10 -9.74
C ILE A 112 12.21 -7.73 -8.80
N ALA A 113 11.11 -7.22 -9.37
CA ALA A 113 9.88 -6.89 -8.69
C ALA A 113 8.68 -7.27 -9.56
N TRP A 114 7.47 -7.11 -9.01
CA TRP A 114 6.22 -7.35 -9.75
C TRP A 114 6.14 -6.53 -11.04
N THR A 115 5.39 -7.05 -12.00
CA THR A 115 5.15 -6.43 -13.32
C THR A 115 4.30 -5.16 -13.23
N VAL A 116 4.48 -4.27 -14.20
CA VAL A 116 3.84 -2.93 -14.26
C VAL A 116 2.34 -2.93 -14.57
N ASP A 117 1.77 -4.09 -14.87
CA ASP A 117 0.33 -4.31 -15.10
C ASP A 117 -0.51 -4.24 -13.81
N ASN A 118 0.13 -4.28 -12.64
CA ASN A 118 -0.53 -4.10 -11.34
C ASN A 118 -0.69 -2.60 -11.02
N CYS A 119 -1.55 -1.92 -11.79
CA CYS A 119 -1.73 -0.46 -11.76
C CYS A 119 -1.91 0.11 -10.34
N ASP A 120 -2.73 -0.54 -9.51
CA ASP A 120 -3.11 -0.07 -8.18
C ASP A 120 -1.95 -0.04 -7.17
N PHE A 121 -0.87 -0.79 -7.43
CA PHE A 121 0.30 -0.80 -6.55
C PHE A 121 1.08 0.52 -6.62
N CYS A 122 1.06 1.17 -7.78
CA CYS A 122 1.64 2.48 -7.97
C CYS A 122 0.58 3.57 -7.76
N HIS A 123 -0.57 3.44 -8.42
CA HIS A 123 -1.62 4.46 -8.52
C HIS A 123 -2.54 4.49 -7.28
N SER A 124 -1.96 4.75 -6.12
CA SER A 124 -2.64 4.77 -4.82
C SER A 124 -2.80 6.19 -4.22
N GLY A 125 -2.40 7.23 -4.93
CA GLY A 125 -2.55 8.62 -4.50
C GLY A 125 -3.99 9.10 -4.49
N LYS A 126 -4.28 10.18 -3.76
CA LYS A 126 -5.58 10.85 -3.83
C LYS A 126 -5.66 11.65 -5.14
N PRO A 127 -6.73 11.52 -5.95
CA PRO A 127 -6.93 12.33 -7.14
C PRO A 127 -6.75 13.83 -6.85
N GLY A 128 -6.15 14.56 -7.79
CA GLY A 128 -5.89 16.00 -7.67
C GLY A 128 -4.69 16.38 -6.79
N THR A 129 -3.98 15.41 -6.19
CA THR A 129 -2.78 15.71 -5.40
C THR A 129 -1.63 16.08 -6.33
N PRO A 130 -1.05 17.30 -6.22
CA PRO A 130 0.04 17.70 -7.10
C PRO A 130 1.30 16.86 -6.86
N THR A 131 2.16 16.76 -7.88
CA THR A 131 3.49 16.15 -7.74
C THR A 131 4.29 16.84 -6.65
N GLN A 132 4.72 16.09 -5.63
CA GLN A 132 5.37 16.67 -4.45
C GLN A 132 6.17 15.65 -3.64
N VAL A 133 7.09 16.16 -2.80
CA VAL A 133 7.85 15.36 -1.83
C VAL A 133 7.18 15.44 -0.46
N HIS A 134 6.65 14.32 0.01
CA HIS A 134 6.04 14.19 1.33
C HIS A 134 7.05 14.45 2.45
N GLY A 135 6.66 15.30 3.41
CA GLY A 135 7.44 15.55 4.61
C GLY A 135 8.74 16.33 4.38
N SER A 136 8.95 16.89 3.19
CA SER A 136 10.10 17.75 2.92
C SER A 136 10.02 19.05 3.73
N THR A 137 11.16 19.58 4.15
CA THR A 137 11.25 20.89 4.80
C THR A 137 10.62 21.97 3.93
N VAL A 138 10.80 21.89 2.61
CA VAL A 138 10.15 22.78 1.64
C VAL A 138 8.63 22.74 1.78
N GLN A 139 8.02 21.57 1.90
CA GLN A 139 6.57 21.42 2.03
C GLN A 139 6.03 21.88 3.39
N LYS A 140 6.86 21.85 4.44
CA LYS A 140 6.51 22.36 5.77
C LYS A 140 6.65 23.88 5.89
N LEU A 141 7.57 24.47 5.13
CA LEU A 141 7.89 25.89 5.20
C LEU A 141 7.22 26.73 4.08
N ALA A 142 6.96 26.15 2.92
CA ALA A 142 6.26 26.80 1.82
C ALA A 142 4.76 26.48 1.87
N LYS A 143 3.91 27.50 1.71
CA LYS A 143 2.45 27.35 1.60
C LYS A 143 2.14 26.37 0.45
N PRO A 144 1.42 25.26 0.67
CA PRO A 144 1.11 24.31 -0.40
C PRO A 144 0.36 25.00 -1.55
N PRO A 145 0.70 24.72 -2.81
CA PRO A 145 -0.10 25.21 -3.94
C PRO A 145 -1.52 24.64 -3.82
N GLN A 146 -2.52 25.52 -3.93
CA GLN A 146 -3.92 25.10 -3.89
C GLN A 146 -4.21 24.22 -5.12
N PRO A 147 -4.95 23.11 -4.95
CA PRO A 147 -5.44 22.34 -6.10
C PRO A 147 -6.20 23.25 -7.06
N PRO A 148 -6.11 23.03 -8.38
CA PRO A 148 -6.95 23.76 -9.32
C PRO A 148 -8.42 23.51 -8.96
N ALA A 149 -9.22 24.57 -8.94
CA ALA A 149 -10.65 24.48 -8.69
C ALA A 149 -11.27 23.49 -9.68
N ALA A 150 -11.93 22.45 -9.16
CA ALA A 150 -12.72 21.54 -9.98
C ALA A 150 -13.77 22.38 -10.72
N LYS A 151 -13.78 22.27 -12.06
CA LYS A 151 -14.83 22.82 -12.91
C LYS A 151 -15.99 21.85 -12.99
#